data_AF-A0A952FYC2-F1
#
_entry.id   AF-A0A952FYC2-F1
#
_cell.length_a   1.000
_cell.length_b   1.000
_cell.length_c   1.000
_cell.angle_alpha   90.00
_cell.angle_beta   90.00
_cell.angle_gamma   90.00
#
_symmetry.space_group_name_H-M   'P 1'
#
loop_
_entity.id
_entity.type
_entity.pdbx_description
1 polymer ?
#
loop_
_entity_poly.entity_id
_entity_poly.type
_entity_poly.pdbx_seq_one_letter_code
_entity_poly.pdbx_strand_id
1 'polypeptide(L)' 'MLNALYSRFERLVDPFRSYKEQTPPVGLYAFFWMFLGQVWPVFVAILVAGFLDTVTEVTVFRYIADLVYILTHT' A
#
# COMPACT_ATOMS: atom_id res chain seq x y z
N MET A 1 12.00 -10.27 -20.16
CA MET A 1 12.28 -9.59 -18.86
C MET A 1 10.99 -9.18 -18.14
N LEU A 2 10.02 -8.55 -18.82
CA LEU A 2 8.72 -8.19 -18.23
C LEU A 2 7.93 -9.38 -17.65
N ASN A 3 8.00 -10.56 -18.28
CA ASN A 3 7.28 -11.75 -17.82
C ASN A 3 7.68 -12.22 -16.41
N ALA A 4 8.94 -12.03 -16.01
CA ALA A 4 9.37 -12.39 -14.65
C ALA A 4 8.80 -11.44 -13.59
N LEU A 5 8.61 -10.17 -13.97
CA LEU A 5 7.99 -9.16 -13.12
C LEU A 5 6.49 -9.47 -12.96
N TYR A 6 5.77 -9.70 -14.07
CA TYR A 6 4.35 -10.07 -14.04
C TYR A 6 4.09 -11.37 -13.25
N SER A 7 4.93 -12.39 -13.42
CA SER A 7 4.85 -13.64 -12.65
C SER A 7 4.96 -13.40 -11.13
N ARG A 8 5.78 -12.45 -10.68
CA ARG A 8 5.87 -12.08 -9.27
C ARG A 8 4.61 -11.36 -8.78
N PHE A 9 4.03 -10.49 -9.60
CA PHE A 9 2.77 -9.80 -9.29
C PHE A 9 1.57 -10.75 -9.29
N GLU A 10 1.50 -11.73 -10.20
CA GLU A 10 0.48 -12.78 -10.22
C GLU A 10 0.55 -13.69 -8.98
N ARG A 11 1.75 -13.95 -8.45
CA ARG A 11 1.90 -14.71 -7.20
C ARG A 11 1.59 -13.90 -5.94
N LEU A 12 1.64 -12.58 -6.00
CA LEU A 12 1.36 -11.69 -4.88
C LEU A 12 -0.14 -11.57 -4.60
N VAL A 13 -0.98 -11.75 -5.63
CA VAL A 13 -2.44 -11.73 -5.52
C VAL A 13 -2.97 -12.94 -6.29
N ASP A 14 -3.34 -14.00 -5.58
CA ASP A 14 -3.99 -15.18 -6.18
C ASP A 14 -5.51 -15.10 -5.94
N PRO A 15 -6.28 -14.35 -6.77
CA PRO A 15 -7.73 -14.15 -6.61
C PRO A 15 -8.53 -15.45 -6.61
N PHE A 16 -7.96 -16.56 -7.11
CA PHE A 16 -8.64 -17.83 -7.32
C PHE A 16 -8.07 -18.97 -6.47
N ARG A 17 -7.24 -18.66 -5.46
CA ARG A 17 -6.69 -19.69 -4.58
C ARG A 17 -7.83 -20.50 -3.99
N SER A 18 -7.80 -21.83 -4.15
CA SER A 18 -8.83 -22.72 -3.61
C SER A 18 -9.06 -22.45 -2.13
N TYR A 19 -10.19 -21.81 -1.82
CA TYR A 19 -10.67 -21.68 -0.47
C TYR A 19 -11.18 -23.05 -0.03
N LYS A 20 -10.65 -23.60 1.08
CA LYS A 20 -11.27 -24.76 1.71
C LYS A 20 -12.69 -24.36 2.06
N GLU A 21 -13.69 -25.08 1.55
CA GLU A 21 -15.09 -24.99 2.00
C GLU A 21 -15.14 -25.16 3.53
N GLN A 22 -15.02 -24.04 4.23
CA GLN A 22 -15.11 -23.92 5.66
C GLN A 22 -16.26 -22.98 5.95
N THR A 23 -17.10 -23.39 6.89
CA THR A 23 -18.24 -22.64 7.40
C THR A 23 -17.81 -21.18 7.63
N PRO A 24 -18.49 -20.18 7.03
CA PRO A 24 -18.08 -18.80 7.15
C PRO A 24 -17.99 -18.42 8.63
N PRO A 25 -16.87 -17.82 9.08
CA PRO A 25 -16.67 -17.50 10.48
C PRO A 25 -17.77 -16.56 10.97
N VAL A 26 -18.28 -16.82 12.18
CA VAL A 26 -19.37 -16.05 12.77
C VAL A 26 -18.84 -14.68 13.18
N GLY A 27 -19.24 -13.62 12.48
CA GLY A 27 -18.91 -12.24 12.81
C GLY A 27 -18.32 -11.43 11.66
N LEU A 28 -18.72 -10.16 11.57
CA LEU A 28 -18.39 -9.26 10.46
C LEU A 28 -16.88 -9.10 10.24
N TYR A 29 -16.13 -8.90 11.33
CA TYR A 29 -14.68 -8.69 11.27
C TYR A 29 -13.92 -9.92 10.78
N ALA A 30 -14.28 -11.11 11.26
CA ALA A 30 -13.64 -12.36 10.84
C ALA A 30 -13.95 -12.68 9.37
N PHE A 31 -15.18 -12.37 8.93
CA PHE A 31 -15.56 -12.44 7.53
C PHE A 31 -14.69 -11.51 6.67
N PHE A 32 -14.60 -10.22 7.01
CA PHE A 32 -13.75 -9.27 6.27
C PHE A 32 -12.28 -9.70 6.25
N TRP A 33 -11.72 -10.13 7.39
CA TRP A 33 -10.33 -10.57 7.47
C TRP A 33 -10.03 -11.80 6.61
N MET A 34 -10.99 -12.72 6.45
CA MET A 34 -10.84 -13.90 5.61
C MET A 34 -10.65 -13.56 4.12
N PHE A 35 -11.37 -12.56 3.61
CA PHE A 35 -11.22 -12.10 2.22
C PHE A 35 -10.06 -11.10 2.06
N LEU A 36 -9.88 -10.21 3.05
CA LEU A 36 -8.86 -9.16 3.01
C LEU A 36 -7.44 -9.70 3.26
N GLY A 37 -7.33 -10.79 4.03
CA GLY A 37 -6.08 -11.50 4.31
C GLY A 37 -5.43 -12.16 3.08
N GLN A 38 -6.05 -12.10 1.91
CA GLN A 38 -5.42 -12.51 0.66
C GLN A 38 -4.69 -11.36 -0.03
N VAL A 39 -5.23 -10.14 0.06
CA VAL A 39 -4.72 -8.93 -0.60
C VAL A 39 -3.91 -8.02 0.33
N TRP A 40 -3.73 -8.42 1.59
CA TRP A 40 -3.01 -7.64 2.60
C TRP A 40 -1.62 -7.14 2.18
N PRO A 41 -0.78 -7.87 1.42
CA PRO A 41 0.56 -7.36 1.07
C PRO A 41 0.47 -6.18 0.11
N VAL A 42 -0.51 -6.19 -0.81
CA VAL A 42 -0.76 -5.09 -1.75
C VAL A 42 -1.28 -3.87 -1.02
N PHE A 43 -2.19 -4.08 -0.05
CA PHE A 43 -2.69 -3.01 0.80
C PHE A 43 -1.56 -2.32 1.57
N VAL A 44 -0.66 -3.11 2.17
CA VAL A 44 0.52 -2.58 2.86
C VAL A 44 1.45 -1.86 1.88
N ALA A 45 1.67 -2.39 0.67
CA ALA A 45 2.51 -1.74 -0.33
C ALA A 45 1.96 -0.36 -0.74
N ILE A 46 0.65 -0.24 -0.95
CA ILE A 46 -0.01 1.03 -1.28
C ILE A 46 0.06 2.00 -0.09
N LEU A 47 -0.15 1.53 1.14
CA LEU A 47 0.01 2.35 2.35
C LEU A 47 1.43 2.90 2.48
N VAL A 48 2.45 2.07 2.26
CA VAL A 48 3.86 2.50 2.29
C VAL A 48 4.16 3.47 1.16
N ALA A 49 3.66 3.22 -0.06
CA ALA A 49 3.85 4.12 -1.19
C ALA A 49 3.24 5.49 -0.92
N GLY A 50 1.98 5.54 -0.45
CA GLY A 50 1.32 6.78 -0.07
C GLY A 50 2.01 7.50 1.09
N PHE A 51 2.51 6.75 2.08
CA PHE A 51 3.30 7.33 3.17
C PHE A 51 4.58 8.00 2.66
N LEU A 52 5.34 7.34 1.78
CA LEU A 52 6.56 7.92 1.20
C LEU A 52 6.26 9.13 0.31
N ASP A 53 5.15 9.09 -0.43
CA ASP A 53 4.67 10.20 -1.24
C ASP A 53 4.37 11.43 -0.37
N THR A 54 3.58 11.27 0.70
CA THR A 54 3.26 12.36 1.63
C THR A 54 4.52 12.91 2.33
N VAL A 55 5.45 12.06 2.76
CA VAL A 55 6.72 12.51 3.36
C VAL A 55 7.53 13.35 2.38
N THR A 56 7.60 12.92 1.12
CA THR A 56 8.29 13.63 0.05
C THR A 56 7.64 15.00 -0.19
N GLU A 57 6.31 15.03 -0.30
CA GLU A 57 5.54 16.25 -0.52
C GLU A 57 5.79 17.30 0.58
N VAL A 58 5.65 16.90 1.85
CA VAL A 58 5.90 17.79 3.00
C VAL A 58 7.35 18.28 3.01
N THR A 59 8.31 17.43 2.64
CA THR A 59 9.74 17.79 2.59
C THR A 59 10.01 18.84 1.51
N VAL A 60 9.42 18.68 0.32
CA VAL A 60 9.54 19.65 -0.78
C VAL A 60 8.95 20.99 -0.37
N PHE A 61 7.75 21.01 0.22
CA PHE A 61 7.13 22.26 0.68
C PHE A 61 7.93 22.95 1.77
N ARG A 62 8.48 22.17 2.72
CA ARG A 62 9.35 22.72 3.75
C ARG A 62 10.61 23.34 3.16
N TYR A 63 11.25 22.66 2.21
CA TYR A 63 12.42 23.19 1.53
C TYR A 63 12.13 24.52 0.83
N ILE A 64 10.99 24.63 0.15
CA ILE A 64 10.57 25.88 -0.50
C ILE A 64 10.33 26.98 0.55
N ALA A 65 9.69 26.66 1.68
CA ALA A 65 9.47 27.62 2.77
C ALA A 65 10.79 28.13 3.36
N ASP A 66 11.76 27.25 3.56
CA ASP A 66 13.09 27.61 4.07
C ASP A 66 13.83 28.53 3.08
N LEU A 67 13.72 28.28 1.77
CA LEU A 67 14.29 29.18 0.74
C LEU A 67 13.65 30.57 0.77
N VAL A 68 12.32 30.64 0.81
CA VAL A 68 11.60 31.93 0.90
C VAL A 68 12.00 32.67 2.17
N TYR A 69 12.09 31.95 3.30
CA TYR A 69 12.52 32.52 4.56
C TYR A 69 13.91 33.17 4.45
N ILE A 70 14.89 32.47 3.87
CA ILE A 70 16.25 32.98 3.66
C ILE A 70 16.24 34.24 2.79
N LEU A 71 15.52 34.22 1.66
CA LEU A 71 15.47 35.34 0.70
C LEU A 71 14.73 36.57 1.22
N THR A 72 13.83 36.39 2.19
CA THR A 72 13.00 37.49 2.72
C THR A 72 13.60 38.10 3.99
N HIS A 73 14.37 37.32 4.76
CA HIS A 73 15.04 37.78 5.99
C HIS A 73 16.50 38.20 5.75
N THR A 74 16.89 38.41 4.49
CA THR A 74 18.10 39.15 4.07
C THR A 74 17.71 40.50 3.49
#